data_AF-A0A1F4F916-F1
#
_entry.id   AF-A0A1F4F916-F1
#
_cell.length_a   1.000
_cell.length_b   1.000
_cell.length_c   1.000
_cell.angle_alpha   90.00
_cell.angle_beta   90.00
_cell.angle_gamma   90.00
#
_symmetry.space_group_name_H-M   'P 1'
#
loop_
_entity.id
_entity.type
_entity.pdbx_description
1 polymer ?
#
loop_
_entity_poly.entity_id
_entity_poly.type
_entity_poly.pdbx_seq_one_letter_code
_entity_poly.pdbx_strand_id
1 'polypeptide(L)'
;MSNGIATSIALAGLAWLAACIPQAVPERPVSETAAAPTKDSSTIRYQVDSARGRVWWLTRDGVFLHDVTKSQRLTLVLPGWSWAGAPYSCLPDLALGPRGEAVITSDVVPTLWRIDPETLAVSVHPLALETDADKDVGFSGIVYSSEQGAFFGVSGTHGTLWMIDRSLTRAQEIPLSAPVRQACRIGMAARMVRQDSGRLCVRAPHKDWTIDLVPGQRAARVREAPCRDLPWQLSQLSLKGE
;
A
#
# COMPACT_ATOMS: atom_id res chain seq x y z
N MET A 1 4.27 -36.03 55.35
CA MET A 1 3.65 -37.38 55.47
C MET A 1 3.17 -37.73 54.07
N SER A 2 4.00 -38.43 53.27
CA SER A 2 3.91 -39.88 52.99
C SER A 2 2.58 -40.24 52.31
N ASN A 3 2.46 -40.84 51.12
CA ASN A 3 3.19 -41.90 50.38
C ASN A 3 2.76 -41.78 48.88
N GLY A 4 3.29 -42.44 47.83
CA GLY A 4 4.25 -43.52 47.64
C GLY A 4 4.03 -44.19 46.25
N ILE A 5 5.09 -44.22 45.44
CA ILE A 5 5.65 -45.31 44.58
C ILE A 5 4.73 -46.32 43.84
N ALA A 6 4.97 -46.50 42.52
CA ALA A 6 5.25 -47.77 41.78
C ALA A 6 5.09 -47.50 40.25
N THR A 7 6.08 -47.50 39.34
CA THR A 7 7.11 -48.47 38.88
C THR A 7 6.59 -49.66 38.06
N SER A 8 7.18 -49.82 36.86
CA SER A 8 7.40 -51.06 36.06
C SER A 8 6.42 -51.31 34.90
N ILE A 9 6.76 -51.89 33.74
CA ILE A 9 7.93 -52.12 32.85
C ILE A 9 7.39 -53.05 31.73
N ALA A 10 8.07 -53.10 30.58
CA ALA A 10 8.03 -54.14 29.53
C ALA A 10 6.88 -54.07 28.49
N LEU A 11 7.04 -54.49 27.22
CA LEU A 11 8.04 -55.35 26.60
C LEU A 11 8.05 -55.13 25.07
N ALA A 12 9.11 -55.64 24.46
CA ALA A 12 9.51 -55.62 23.06
C ALA A 12 8.50 -56.13 22.02
N GLY A 13 8.65 -55.60 20.80
CA GLY A 13 8.07 -56.14 19.57
C GLY A 13 8.95 -55.80 18.37
N LEU A 14 10.04 -56.56 18.20
CA LEU A 14 10.81 -56.64 16.95
C LEU A 14 10.02 -57.51 15.95
N ALA A 15 9.65 -56.95 14.80
CA ALA A 15 9.28 -57.72 13.63
C ALA A 15 9.91 -57.09 12.38
N TRP A 16 10.92 -57.77 11.87
CA TRP A 16 11.46 -57.61 10.53
C TRP A 16 10.42 -58.09 9.50
N LEU A 17 10.35 -57.44 8.34
CA LEU A 17 10.60 -58.04 7.02
C LEU A 17 10.04 -57.17 5.88
N ALA A 18 10.64 -57.38 4.71
CA ALA A 18 10.24 -56.97 3.36
C ALA A 18 10.72 -55.59 2.88
N ALA A 19 11.92 -55.64 2.30
CA ALA A 19 12.36 -54.76 1.24
C ALA A 19 11.33 -54.71 0.10
N CYS A 20 10.83 -53.51 -0.19
CA CYS A 20 10.41 -53.14 -1.53
C CYS A 20 11.39 -52.07 -1.98
N ILE A 21 12.23 -52.42 -2.95
CA ILE A 21 13.04 -51.45 -3.71
C ILE A 21 12.10 -50.91 -4.79
N PRO A 22 11.54 -49.69 -4.67
CA PRO A 22 10.95 -49.05 -5.83
C PRO A 22 12.08 -48.74 -6.80
N GLN A 23 11.95 -49.30 -8.00
CA GLN A 23 12.81 -49.00 -9.14
C GLN A 23 12.88 -47.48 -9.33
N ALA A 24 14.10 -46.96 -9.42
CA ALA A 24 14.36 -45.60 -9.88
C ALA A 24 13.84 -45.48 -11.32
N VAL A 25 12.66 -44.89 -11.46
CA VAL A 25 12.19 -44.33 -12.73
C VAL A 25 13.12 -43.15 -13.03
N PRO A 26 13.81 -43.10 -14.18
CA PRO A 26 14.53 -41.91 -14.59
C PRO A 26 13.48 -40.85 -14.96
N GLU A 27 13.04 -40.07 -13.98
CA GLU A 27 12.27 -38.87 -14.27
C GLU A 27 13.20 -37.90 -15.00
N ARG A 28 12.77 -37.58 -16.22
CA ARG A 28 13.37 -36.63 -17.14
C ARG A 28 13.83 -35.38 -16.38
N PRO A 29 14.93 -34.73 -16.80
CA PRO A 29 15.14 -33.34 -16.41
C PRO A 29 13.89 -32.59 -16.83
N VAL A 30 13.09 -32.17 -15.85
CA VAL A 30 12.09 -31.14 -16.04
C VAL A 30 12.92 -29.98 -16.51
N SER A 31 12.91 -29.77 -17.83
CA SER A 31 13.28 -28.50 -18.41
C SER A 31 12.39 -27.51 -17.68
N GLU A 32 12.99 -26.84 -16.70
CA GLU A 32 12.59 -25.56 -16.20
C GLU A 32 12.59 -24.68 -17.44
N THR A 33 11.47 -24.79 -18.17
CA THR A 33 11.11 -23.89 -19.24
C THR A 33 10.94 -22.62 -18.47
N ALA A 34 12.02 -21.84 -18.42
CA ALA A 34 12.07 -20.51 -17.87
C ALA A 34 10.76 -19.87 -18.31
N ALA A 35 9.87 -19.68 -17.33
CA ALA A 35 8.62 -19.01 -17.57
C ALA A 35 9.00 -17.74 -18.29
N ALA A 36 8.49 -17.57 -19.51
CA ALA A 36 8.66 -16.34 -20.27
C ALA A 36 8.44 -15.19 -19.29
N PRO A 37 9.33 -14.17 -19.22
CA PRO A 37 9.17 -13.09 -18.26
C PRO A 37 7.77 -12.54 -18.46
N THR A 38 6.88 -12.84 -17.50
CA THR A 38 5.55 -12.25 -17.46
C THR A 38 5.83 -10.79 -17.43
N LYS A 39 5.50 -10.12 -18.55
CA LYS A 39 5.65 -8.71 -18.82
C LYS A 39 5.36 -7.94 -17.54
N ASP A 40 6.40 -7.72 -16.75
CA ASP A 40 6.29 -7.24 -15.40
C ASP A 40 6.03 -5.76 -15.61
N SER A 41 4.76 -5.40 -15.72
CA SER A 41 4.35 -4.01 -15.75
C SER A 41 4.77 -3.47 -14.39
N SER A 42 5.99 -2.96 -14.34
CA SER A 42 6.55 -2.23 -13.21
C SER A 42 5.51 -1.18 -12.87
N THR A 43 4.70 -1.48 -11.86
CA THR A 43 3.65 -0.58 -11.43
C THR A 43 4.39 0.50 -10.67
N ILE A 44 4.72 1.57 -11.36
CA ILE A 44 5.41 2.72 -10.79
C ILE A 44 4.35 3.71 -10.35
N ARG A 45 4.38 4.12 -9.08
CA ARG A 45 3.69 5.32 -8.60
C ARG A 45 4.65 6.47 -8.70
N TYR A 46 4.15 7.66 -9.00
CA TYR A 46 4.98 8.84 -8.93
C TYR A 46 4.22 10.09 -8.56
N GLN A 47 4.98 11.06 -8.07
CA GLN A 47 4.54 12.41 -7.79
C GLN A 47 5.56 13.42 -8.31
N VAL A 48 5.07 14.54 -8.84
CA VAL A 48 5.90 15.63 -9.36
C VAL A 48 5.92 16.76 -8.34
N ASP A 49 7.08 17.06 -7.78
CA ASP A 49 7.34 18.28 -7.00
C ASP A 49 7.92 19.33 -7.96
N SER A 50 7.04 20.05 -8.65
CA SER A 50 7.42 21.07 -9.61
C SER A 50 8.14 22.25 -8.97
N ALA A 51 7.86 22.56 -7.71
CA ALA A 51 8.50 23.65 -6.98
C ALA A 51 10.00 23.41 -6.78
N ARG A 52 10.43 22.14 -6.73
CA ARG A 52 11.83 21.73 -6.55
C ARG A 52 12.44 21.05 -7.77
N GLY A 53 11.72 20.96 -8.89
CA GLY A 53 12.20 20.27 -10.10
C GLY A 53 12.45 18.78 -9.87
N ARG A 54 11.61 18.12 -9.07
CA ARG A 54 11.81 16.73 -8.63
C ARG A 54 10.66 15.82 -9.02
N VAL A 55 10.98 14.56 -9.29
CA VAL A 55 10.00 13.50 -9.49
C VAL A 55 10.30 12.36 -8.53
N TRP A 56 9.31 12.02 -7.71
CA TRP A 56 9.36 10.92 -6.77
C TRP A 56 8.78 9.68 -7.42
N TRP A 57 9.50 8.57 -7.42
CA TRP A 57 9.04 7.28 -7.91
C TRP A 57 8.96 6.29 -6.75
N LEU A 58 7.86 5.55 -6.68
CA LEU A 58 7.72 4.41 -5.81
C LEU A 58 7.52 3.18 -6.69
N THR A 59 8.40 2.20 -6.50
CA THR A 59 8.36 0.90 -7.17
C THR A 59 8.25 -0.22 -6.13
N ARG A 60 8.29 -1.47 -6.57
CA ARG A 60 8.37 -2.63 -5.67
C ARG A 60 9.64 -2.62 -4.80
N ASP A 61 10.72 -2.08 -5.34
CA ASP A 61 12.05 -2.11 -4.72
C ASP A 61 12.29 -0.95 -3.76
N GLY A 62 11.40 0.06 -3.76
CA GLY A 62 11.45 1.19 -2.85
C GLY A 62 11.22 2.53 -3.54
N VAL A 63 11.77 3.58 -2.93
CA VAL A 63 11.55 4.97 -3.35
C VAL A 63 12.79 5.53 -4.04
N PHE A 64 12.57 6.18 -5.16
CA PHE A 64 13.60 6.90 -5.89
C PHE A 64 13.21 8.37 -6.03
N LEU A 65 14.19 9.25 -5.97
CA LEU A 65 14.03 10.66 -6.25
C LEU A 65 14.85 10.99 -7.50
N HIS A 66 14.20 11.55 -8.50
CA HIS A 66 14.85 12.11 -9.68
C HIS A 66 14.83 13.64 -9.59
N ASP A 67 16.00 14.25 -9.41
CA ASP A 67 16.22 15.70 -9.50
C ASP A 67 16.46 16.03 -10.98
N VAL A 68 15.46 16.62 -11.63
CA VAL A 68 15.46 16.94 -13.07
C VAL A 68 16.46 18.04 -13.36
N THR A 69 16.64 18.98 -12.43
CA THR A 69 17.57 20.11 -12.61
C THR A 69 19.03 19.65 -12.58
N LYS A 70 19.34 18.63 -11.77
CA LYS A 70 20.70 18.06 -11.65
C LYS A 70 20.92 16.80 -12.48
N SER A 71 19.89 16.30 -13.17
CA SER A 71 19.88 14.99 -13.83
C SER A 71 20.36 13.86 -12.91
N GLN A 72 20.00 13.94 -11.63
CA GLN A 72 20.47 13.01 -10.60
C GLN A 72 19.33 12.09 -10.16
N ARG A 73 19.63 10.79 -10.01
CA ARG A 73 18.71 9.82 -9.39
C ARG A 73 19.30 9.36 -8.06
N LEU A 74 18.46 9.40 -7.02
CA LEU A 74 18.79 8.96 -5.66
C LEU A 74 17.85 7.82 -5.26
N THR A 75 18.38 6.83 -4.56
CA THR A 75 17.60 5.75 -3.94
C THR A 75 17.44 6.05 -2.47
N LEU A 76 16.21 5.95 -1.96
CA LEU A 76 15.87 6.26 -0.57
C LEU A 76 15.43 4.98 0.13
N VAL A 77 16.17 4.62 1.19
CA VAL A 77 15.89 3.42 1.98
C VAL A 77 14.77 3.74 2.97
N LEU A 78 13.69 2.98 2.91
CA LEU A 78 12.60 3.03 3.88
C LEU A 78 12.83 1.98 4.96
N PRO A 79 13.11 2.37 6.22
CA PRO A 79 13.33 1.41 7.29
C PRO A 79 12.10 0.53 7.51
N GLY A 80 12.30 -0.80 7.55
CA GLY A 80 11.21 -1.75 7.73
C GLY A 80 10.24 -1.84 6.54
N TRP A 81 10.67 -1.47 5.33
CA TRP A 81 9.85 -1.58 4.12
C TRP A 81 9.32 -3.00 3.92
N SER A 82 7.99 -3.13 3.87
CA SER A 82 7.29 -4.36 3.54
C SER A 82 5.96 -4.02 2.87
N TRP A 83 5.57 -4.85 1.91
CA TRP A 83 4.27 -4.76 1.25
C TRP A 83 3.79 -6.15 0.85
N ALA A 84 2.48 -6.34 0.70
CA ALA A 84 1.90 -7.68 0.51
C ALA A 84 2.19 -8.31 -0.86
N GLY A 85 2.50 -7.51 -1.87
CA GLY A 85 2.76 -8.03 -3.22
C GLY A 85 1.48 -8.21 -4.05
N ALA A 86 1.64 -8.21 -5.37
CA ALA A 86 0.63 -8.76 -6.28
C ALA A 86 0.62 -10.31 -6.17
N PRO A 87 -0.53 -10.98 -6.38
CA PRO A 87 -1.84 -10.44 -6.75
C PRO A 87 -2.70 -9.98 -5.57
N TYR A 88 -2.17 -10.06 -4.35
CA TYR A 88 -2.95 -9.93 -3.11
C TYR A 88 -3.34 -8.48 -2.78
N SER A 89 -2.58 -7.52 -3.27
CA SER A 89 -2.75 -6.10 -2.96
C SER A 89 -2.27 -5.20 -4.11
N CYS A 90 -2.74 -3.95 -4.10
CA CYS A 90 -2.15 -2.91 -4.93
C CYS A 90 -0.81 -2.48 -4.31
N LEU A 91 0.15 -2.03 -5.13
CA LEU A 91 1.35 -1.37 -4.60
C LEU A 91 0.95 -0.27 -3.61
N PRO A 92 1.68 -0.10 -2.50
CA PRO A 92 1.54 1.09 -1.66
C PRO A 92 1.60 2.38 -2.48
N ASP A 93 1.11 3.47 -1.89
CA ASP A 93 0.92 4.73 -2.59
C ASP A 93 1.82 5.83 -2.01
N LEU A 94 1.96 6.90 -2.79
CA LEU A 94 2.84 8.02 -2.53
C LEU A 94 2.05 9.32 -2.75
N ALA A 95 2.09 10.21 -1.76
CA ALA A 95 1.57 11.57 -1.84
C ALA A 95 2.65 12.60 -1.50
N LEU A 96 2.47 13.82 -2.01
CA LEU A 96 3.21 14.98 -1.51
C LEU A 96 2.41 15.65 -0.40
N GLY A 97 3.09 15.94 0.70
CA GLY A 97 2.58 16.78 1.77
C GLY A 97 2.67 18.28 1.44
N PRO A 98 2.14 19.13 2.33
CA PRO A 98 2.01 20.57 2.10
C PRO A 98 3.35 21.32 1.99
N ARG A 99 4.45 20.74 2.44
CA ARG A 99 5.80 21.32 2.33
C ARG A 99 6.62 20.65 1.21
N GLY A 100 6.02 19.72 0.46
CA GLY A 100 6.67 18.89 -0.56
C GLY A 100 7.36 17.65 0.01
N GLU A 101 7.16 17.33 1.29
CA GLU A 101 7.58 16.05 1.85
C GLU A 101 6.90 14.90 1.11
N ALA A 102 7.63 13.83 0.82
CA ALA A 102 7.03 12.61 0.30
C ALA A 102 6.47 11.79 1.47
N VAL A 103 5.21 11.37 1.36
CA VAL A 103 4.55 10.45 2.31
C VAL A 103 4.22 9.16 1.59
N ILE A 104 4.75 8.05 2.11
CA ILE A 104 4.61 6.71 1.55
C ILE A 104 3.81 5.85 2.52
N THR A 105 2.88 5.07 2.00
CA THR A 105 2.09 4.13 2.80
C THR A 105 2.74 2.75 2.89
N SER A 106 2.36 1.97 3.89
CA SER A 106 2.37 0.50 3.82
C SER A 106 0.97 0.01 3.53
N ASP A 107 0.83 -1.04 2.71
CA ASP A 107 -0.44 -1.69 2.38
C ASP A 107 -0.77 -2.88 3.32
N VAL A 108 0.12 -3.20 4.28
CA VAL A 108 -0.04 -4.30 5.24
C VAL A 108 -0.13 -3.85 6.70
N VAL A 109 0.51 -2.73 7.06
CA VAL A 109 0.53 -2.24 8.44
C VAL A 109 0.18 -0.75 8.50
N PRO A 110 -0.32 -0.24 9.64
CA PRO A 110 -0.70 1.17 9.78
C PRO A 110 0.55 2.04 10.02
N THR A 111 1.49 2.00 9.10
CA THR A 111 2.75 2.76 9.16
C THR A 111 2.92 3.57 7.90
N LEU A 112 3.33 4.82 8.08
CA LEU A 112 3.71 5.72 7.00
C LEU A 112 5.20 6.07 7.11
N TRP A 113 5.82 6.35 5.98
CA TRP A 113 7.14 6.99 5.93
C TRP A 113 7.00 8.41 5.45
N ARG A 114 7.71 9.33 6.10
CA ARG A 114 7.85 10.72 5.66
C ARG A 114 9.29 11.00 5.31
N ILE A 115 9.51 11.50 4.10
CA ILE A 115 10.83 11.92 3.61
C ILE A 115 10.85 13.45 3.59
N ASP A 116 11.76 14.03 4.37
CA ASP A 116 11.95 15.47 4.41
C ASP A 116 12.44 15.98 3.04
N PRO A 117 11.82 17.04 2.48
CA PRO A 117 12.12 17.46 1.12
C PRO A 117 13.48 18.15 1.00
N GLU A 118 14.10 18.64 2.08
CA GLU A 118 15.38 19.34 1.98
C GLU A 118 16.56 18.42 2.31
N THR A 119 16.42 17.65 3.38
CA THR A 119 17.48 16.77 3.90
C THR A 119 17.41 15.35 3.37
N LEU A 120 16.26 14.95 2.77
CA LEU A 120 15.95 13.58 2.36
C LEU A 120 15.96 12.57 3.52
N ALA A 121 15.94 13.06 4.76
CA ALA A 121 15.86 12.21 5.94
C ALA A 121 14.52 11.47 5.98
N VAL A 122 14.58 10.16 6.15
CA VAL A 122 13.40 9.30 6.27
C VAL A 122 13.03 9.17 7.74
N SER A 123 11.75 9.39 8.05
CA SER A 123 11.16 9.16 9.37
C SER A 123 10.00 8.17 9.26
N VAL A 124 9.88 7.29 10.26
CA VAL A 124 8.85 6.25 10.34
C VAL A 124 7.74 6.73 11.28
N HIS A 125 6.50 6.57 10.86
CA HIS A 125 5.31 7.08 11.55
C HIS A 125 4.27 5.95 11.69
N PRO A 126 4.35 5.14 12.76
CA PRO A 126 3.26 4.26 13.14
C PRO A 126 2.03 5.09 13.52
N LEU A 127 0.87 4.74 12.96
CA LEU A 127 -0.38 5.44 13.21
C LEU A 127 -1.13 4.79 14.37
N ALA A 128 -1.60 5.63 15.29
CA ALA A 128 -2.65 5.20 16.23
C ALA A 128 -4.00 5.24 15.49
N LEU A 129 -4.63 4.07 15.35
CA LEU A 129 -5.96 3.96 14.77
C LEU A 129 -7.01 4.18 15.87
N GLU A 130 -7.96 5.10 15.66
CA GLU A 130 -9.04 5.35 16.63
C GLU A 130 -10.03 4.19 16.73
N THR A 131 -10.17 3.45 15.63
CA THR A 131 -10.95 2.20 15.51
C THR A 131 -10.05 1.12 14.93
N ASP A 132 -10.42 -0.14 15.09
CA ASP A 132 -9.72 -1.26 14.44
C ASP A 132 -8.22 -1.37 14.80
N ALA A 133 -7.85 -0.96 16.02
CA ALA A 133 -6.46 -1.03 16.48
C ALA A 133 -5.91 -2.47 16.59
N ASP A 134 -6.80 -3.46 16.58
CA ASP A 134 -6.49 -4.90 16.55
C ASP A 134 -6.36 -5.47 15.12
N LYS A 135 -6.65 -4.67 14.09
CA LYS A 135 -6.55 -5.09 12.69
C LYS A 135 -5.25 -4.62 12.05
N ASP A 136 -4.70 -5.48 11.19
CA ASP A 136 -3.65 -5.11 10.26
C ASP A 136 -4.23 -4.23 9.14
N VAL A 137 -4.37 -2.93 9.41
CA VAL A 137 -4.85 -1.94 8.45
C VAL A 137 -3.66 -1.33 7.72
N GLY A 138 -3.52 -1.66 6.44
CA GLY A 138 -2.65 -0.92 5.52
C GLY A 138 -3.43 -0.07 4.52
N PHE A 139 -2.73 0.87 3.90
CA PHE A 139 -3.24 1.83 2.93
C PHE A 139 -2.64 1.59 1.55
N SER A 140 -3.51 1.37 0.57
CA SER A 140 -3.17 1.19 -0.84
C SER A 140 -3.37 2.46 -1.67
N GLY A 141 -3.78 3.56 -1.03
CA GLY A 141 -3.92 4.88 -1.62
C GLY A 141 -3.78 5.98 -0.58
N ILE A 142 -3.11 7.08 -0.93
CA ILE A 142 -3.03 8.27 -0.07
C ILE A 142 -3.07 9.59 -0.88
N VAL A 143 -3.71 10.62 -0.34
CA VAL A 143 -3.68 11.97 -0.90
C VAL A 143 -3.73 13.04 0.19
N TYR A 144 -3.03 14.16 0.01
CA TYR A 144 -3.15 15.32 0.89
C TYR A 144 -4.26 16.26 0.42
N SER A 145 -5.08 16.75 1.35
CA SER A 145 -6.05 17.82 1.12
C SER A 145 -5.61 19.09 1.85
N SER A 146 -5.26 20.12 1.10
CA SER A 146 -4.93 21.44 1.68
C SER A 146 -6.13 22.10 2.35
N GLU A 147 -7.33 21.86 1.83
CA GLU A 147 -8.58 22.40 2.38
C GLU A 147 -8.88 21.84 3.76
N GLN A 148 -8.66 20.55 3.95
CA GLN A 148 -8.95 19.86 5.21
C GLN A 148 -7.71 19.76 6.12
N GLY A 149 -6.53 20.15 5.62
CA GLY A 149 -5.28 20.10 6.39
C GLY A 149 -4.87 18.70 6.83
N ALA A 150 -5.29 17.67 6.09
CA ALA A 150 -5.15 16.26 6.46
C ALA A 150 -4.86 15.40 5.23
N PHE A 151 -4.34 14.20 5.48
CA PHE A 151 -4.24 13.16 4.46
C PHE A 151 -5.51 12.30 4.48
N PHE A 152 -5.90 11.80 3.31
CA PHE A 152 -6.91 10.76 3.18
C PHE A 152 -6.25 9.49 2.68
N GLY A 153 -6.43 8.41 3.42
CA GLY A 153 -5.93 7.08 3.09
C GLY A 153 -7.09 6.13 2.77
N VAL A 154 -6.89 5.23 1.81
CA VAL A 154 -7.85 4.13 1.55
C VAL A 154 -7.18 2.79 1.81
N SER A 155 -7.90 1.90 2.50
CA SER A 155 -7.49 0.51 2.62
C SER A 155 -8.21 -0.31 1.56
N GLY A 156 -7.49 -0.77 0.54
CA GLY A 156 -8.06 -1.58 -0.52
C GLY A 156 -8.58 -2.94 -0.02
N THR A 157 -7.90 -3.51 0.97
CA THR A 157 -8.25 -4.81 1.58
C THR A 157 -9.56 -4.72 2.37
N HIS A 158 -9.68 -3.69 3.22
CA HIS A 158 -10.85 -3.52 4.08
C HIS A 158 -11.98 -2.70 3.43
N GLY A 159 -11.68 -1.97 2.35
CA GLY A 159 -12.61 -1.10 1.64
C GLY A 159 -13.00 0.14 2.45
N THR A 160 -12.14 0.58 3.37
CA THR A 160 -12.37 1.68 4.30
C THR A 160 -11.63 2.96 3.88
N LEU A 161 -12.15 4.11 4.33
CA LEU A 161 -11.55 5.43 4.12
C LEU A 161 -11.11 5.98 5.48
N TRP A 162 -9.95 6.63 5.51
CA TRP A 162 -9.36 7.17 6.72
C TRP A 162 -8.93 8.61 6.52
N MET A 163 -9.16 9.43 7.53
CA MET A 163 -8.52 10.73 7.68
C MET A 163 -7.32 10.58 8.59
N ILE A 164 -6.16 11.00 8.10
CA ILE A 164 -4.87 10.90 8.79
C ILE A 164 -4.41 12.32 9.08
N ASP A 165 -4.08 12.60 10.34
CA ASP A 165 -3.63 13.93 10.73
C ASP A 165 -2.32 14.32 10.04
N ARG A 166 -2.08 15.63 9.89
CA ARG A 166 -0.89 16.14 9.20
C ARG A 166 0.42 15.71 9.86
N SER A 167 0.41 15.46 11.17
CA SER A 167 1.56 14.97 11.93
C SER A 167 1.87 13.49 11.67
N LEU A 168 0.97 12.76 11.00
CA LEU A 168 1.07 11.32 10.74
C LEU A 168 1.12 10.51 12.05
N THR A 169 0.35 10.94 13.04
CA THR A 169 0.29 10.32 14.36
C THR A 169 -0.99 9.53 14.59
N ARG A 170 -2.10 9.96 13.97
CA ARG A 170 -3.42 9.35 14.16
C ARG A 170 -4.15 9.18 12.85
N ALA A 171 -4.94 8.12 12.78
CA ALA A 171 -5.88 7.88 11.71
C ALA A 171 -7.27 7.59 12.28
N GLN A 172 -8.26 8.30 11.75
CA GLN A 172 -9.66 8.13 12.07
C GLN A 172 -10.39 7.57 10.85
N GLU A 173 -11.12 6.47 11.03
CA GLU A 173 -11.96 5.93 9.97
C GLU A 173 -13.12 6.89 9.69
N ILE A 174 -13.38 7.14 8.40
CA ILE A 174 -14.56 7.86 7.93
C ILE A 174 -15.58 6.81 7.46
N PRO A 175 -16.74 6.69 8.15
CA PRO A 175 -17.81 5.80 7.74
C PRO A 175 -18.24 6.04 6.29
N LEU A 176 -18.19 4.99 5.48
CA LEU A 176 -18.62 5.02 4.08
C LEU A 176 -20.04 4.46 3.94
N SER A 177 -20.84 5.06 3.04
CA SER A 177 -22.16 4.50 2.70
C SER A 177 -22.10 3.12 2.02
N ALA A 178 -20.94 2.76 1.45
CA ALA A 178 -20.62 1.44 0.90
C ALA A 178 -19.09 1.26 0.88
N PRO A 179 -18.56 0.03 1.05
CA PRO A 179 -17.11 -0.20 1.02
C PRO A 179 -16.51 -0.02 -0.39
N VAL A 180 -15.27 0.47 -0.47
CA VAL A 180 -14.49 0.66 -1.71
C VAL A 180 -13.36 -0.36 -1.83
N ARG A 181 -13.71 -1.64 -1.99
CA ARG A 181 -12.75 -2.74 -2.03
C ARG A 181 -11.83 -2.66 -3.25
N GLN A 182 -10.62 -3.19 -3.12
CA GLN A 182 -9.58 -3.19 -4.16
C GLN A 182 -9.18 -1.79 -4.64
N ALA A 183 -9.45 -0.75 -3.84
CA ALA A 183 -8.96 0.59 -4.08
C ALA A 183 -7.42 0.56 -4.20
N CYS A 184 -6.89 1.02 -5.32
CA CYS A 184 -5.47 1.10 -5.61
C CYS A 184 -4.95 2.53 -5.64
N ARG A 185 -5.81 3.54 -5.65
CA ARG A 185 -5.39 4.93 -5.66
C ARG A 185 -6.51 5.82 -5.17
N ILE A 186 -6.15 6.92 -4.54
CA ILE A 186 -7.07 8.01 -4.21
C ILE A 186 -6.49 9.34 -4.71
N GLY A 187 -7.36 10.27 -5.07
CA GLY A 187 -7.00 11.63 -5.43
C GLY A 187 -8.10 12.62 -5.07
N MET A 188 -7.73 13.89 -4.93
CA MET A 188 -8.69 14.98 -4.82
C MET A 188 -9.34 15.20 -6.19
N ALA A 189 -10.68 15.14 -6.26
CA ALA A 189 -11.37 15.55 -7.47
C ALA A 189 -11.18 17.06 -7.70
N ALA A 190 -11.07 17.49 -8.95
CA ALA A 190 -11.01 18.91 -9.26
C ALA A 190 -12.23 19.64 -8.66
N ARG A 191 -11.96 20.77 -8.02
CA ARG A 191 -12.99 21.56 -7.35
C ARG A 191 -13.94 22.14 -8.41
N MET A 192 -15.13 21.56 -8.54
CA MET A 192 -16.24 22.28 -9.17
C MET A 192 -16.68 23.38 -8.21
N VAL A 193 -16.80 24.61 -8.72
CA VAL A 193 -16.81 25.94 -8.07
C VAL A 193 -17.76 26.17 -6.86
N ARG A 194 -18.46 25.16 -6.32
CA ARG A 194 -19.50 25.37 -5.29
C ARG A 194 -19.67 24.27 -4.23
N GLN A 195 -18.69 23.39 -4.02
CA GLN A 195 -18.80 22.39 -2.97
C GLN A 195 -17.94 22.77 -1.76
N ASP A 196 -18.61 22.99 -0.61
CA ASP A 196 -17.98 23.16 0.71
C ASP A 196 -17.50 21.83 1.30
N SER A 197 -17.90 20.73 0.66
CA SER A 197 -17.48 19.38 0.96
C SER A 197 -16.42 18.89 -0.02
N GLY A 198 -15.29 18.43 0.48
CA GLY A 198 -14.27 17.77 -0.33
C GLY A 198 -14.83 16.56 -1.07
N ARG A 199 -14.42 16.39 -2.33
CA ARG A 199 -14.71 15.19 -3.13
C ARG A 199 -13.40 14.44 -3.39
N LEU A 200 -13.43 13.15 -3.11
CA LEU A 200 -12.34 12.23 -3.39
C LEU A 200 -12.73 11.34 -4.55
N CYS A 201 -11.72 10.88 -5.26
CA CYS A 201 -11.85 9.91 -6.32
C CYS A 201 -10.96 8.72 -6.02
N VAL A 202 -11.52 7.53 -6.11
CA VAL A 202 -10.83 6.27 -5.80
C VAL A 202 -10.84 5.38 -7.02
N ARG A 203 -9.68 4.84 -7.40
CA ARG A 203 -9.53 3.93 -8.55
C ARG A 203 -9.11 2.54 -8.08
N ALA A 204 -9.81 1.52 -8.58
CA ALA A 204 -9.44 0.11 -8.56
C ALA A 204 -9.09 -0.38 -9.99
N PRO A 205 -8.59 -1.61 -10.17
CA PRO A 205 -8.26 -2.13 -11.50
C PRO A 205 -9.43 -2.18 -12.50
N HIS A 206 -10.67 -2.32 -11.99
CA HIS A 206 -11.86 -2.53 -12.81
C HIS A 206 -13.00 -1.54 -12.53
N LYS A 207 -12.83 -0.64 -11.57
CA LYS A 207 -13.90 0.27 -11.12
C LYS A 207 -13.32 1.56 -10.58
N ASP A 208 -14.04 2.65 -10.79
CA ASP A 208 -13.78 3.96 -10.22
C ASP A 208 -14.96 4.35 -9.31
N TRP A 209 -14.66 5.01 -8.19
CA TRP A 209 -15.64 5.61 -7.31
C TRP A 209 -15.37 7.09 -7.11
N THR A 210 -16.45 7.84 -6.92
CA THR A 210 -16.44 9.16 -6.34
C THR A 210 -16.93 9.05 -4.90
N ILE A 211 -16.21 9.68 -3.98
CA ILE A 211 -16.57 9.76 -2.57
C ILE A 211 -16.81 11.23 -2.24
N ASP A 212 -18.06 11.56 -1.89
CA ASP A 212 -18.43 12.90 -1.43
C ASP A 212 -18.37 12.92 0.11
N LEU A 213 -17.47 13.72 0.68
CA LEU A 213 -17.39 13.89 2.13
C LEU A 213 -18.61 14.66 2.64
N VAL A 214 -19.18 14.27 3.76
CA VAL A 214 -20.20 15.08 4.44
C VAL A 214 -19.50 16.27 5.14
N PRO A 215 -20.12 17.46 5.26
CA PRO A 215 -19.57 18.55 6.05
C PRO A 215 -19.14 18.09 7.45
N GLY A 216 -17.94 18.48 7.88
CA GLY A 216 -17.33 18.01 9.13
C GLY A 216 -16.71 16.60 9.05
N GLN A 217 -16.71 15.96 7.88
CA GLN A 217 -15.96 14.73 7.56
C GLN A 217 -16.29 13.50 8.43
N ARG A 218 -17.45 13.49 9.07
CA ARG A 218 -17.87 12.37 9.95
C ARG A 218 -18.43 11.16 9.21
N ALA A 219 -18.65 11.30 7.91
CA ALA A 219 -19.13 10.25 7.02
C ALA A 219 -18.84 10.64 5.58
N ALA A 220 -18.94 9.68 4.66
CA ALA A 220 -18.88 9.97 3.23
C ALA A 220 -19.83 9.09 2.41
N ARG A 221 -20.33 9.65 1.32
CA ARG A 221 -21.21 8.95 0.37
C ARG A 221 -20.38 8.44 -0.81
N VAL A 222 -20.47 7.14 -1.06
CA VAL A 222 -19.79 6.48 -2.18
C VAL A 222 -20.74 6.38 -3.36
N ARG A 223 -20.27 6.77 -4.54
CA ARG A 223 -20.96 6.62 -5.82
C ARG A 223 -20.01 5.98 -6.82
N GLU A 224 -20.48 4.96 -7.52
CA GLU A 224 -19.75 4.43 -8.67
C GLU A 224 -19.83 5.43 -9.81
N ALA A 225 -18.70 6.06 -10.12
CA ALA A 225 -18.61 7.09 -11.14
C ALA A 225 -17.15 7.22 -11.60
N PRO A 226 -16.92 7.43 -12.91
CA PRO A 226 -15.58 7.54 -13.45
C PRO A 226 -14.86 8.77 -12.89
N CYS A 227 -13.56 8.60 -12.65
CA CYS A 227 -12.66 9.66 -12.21
C CYS A 227 -12.22 10.53 -13.39
N ARG A 228 -13.10 11.41 -13.87
CA ARG A 228 -12.87 12.18 -15.12
C ARG A 228 -11.97 13.42 -14.97
N ASP A 229 -11.85 13.97 -13.75
CA ASP A 229 -11.23 15.28 -13.52
C ASP A 229 -9.98 15.21 -12.63
N LEU A 230 -9.18 14.14 -12.73
CA LEU A 230 -8.03 13.96 -11.87
C LEU A 230 -6.72 14.43 -12.52
N PRO A 231 -5.91 15.25 -11.81
CA PRO A 231 -4.62 15.73 -12.30
C PRO A 231 -3.66 14.61 -12.73
N TRP A 232 -3.77 13.43 -12.12
CA TRP A 232 -2.90 12.30 -12.43
C TRP A 232 -3.27 11.52 -13.70
N GLN A 233 -4.36 11.87 -14.41
CA GLN A 233 -4.56 11.37 -15.78
C GLN A 233 -3.48 11.87 -16.74
N LEU A 234 -2.92 13.07 -16.50
CA LEU A 234 -1.76 13.57 -17.22
C LEU A 234 -0.48 12.78 -16.87
N SER A 235 -0.51 12.05 -15.75
CA SER A 235 0.59 11.25 -15.24
C SER A 235 0.67 9.84 -15.83
N GLN A 236 -0.11 9.50 -16.85
CA GLN A 236 0.01 8.21 -17.56
C GLN A 236 0.82 8.32 -18.86
N LEU A 237 1.63 9.36 -19.02
CA LEU A 237 2.68 9.36 -20.04
C LEU A 237 3.61 8.18 -19.73
N SER A 238 3.37 7.10 -20.47
CA SER A 238 4.24 5.95 -20.59
C SER A 238 5.62 6.50 -20.93
N LEU A 239 6.56 6.40 -19.98
CA LEU A 239 7.98 6.46 -20.28
C LEU A 239 8.26 5.22 -21.16
N LYS A 240 7.92 5.32 -22.45
CA LYS A 240 8.47 4.43 -23.46
C LYS A 240 9.97 4.75 -23.44
N GLY A 241 10.73 3.78 -22.95
CA GLY A 241 12.17 3.89 -22.77
C GLY A 241 12.86 4.39 -24.03
N GLU A 242 13.84 5.25 -23.79
CA GLU A 242 15.06 5.27 -24.60
C GLU A 242 15.78 3.91 -24.51
#